data_AF-A0A383D559-F1
#
_entry.id   AF-A0A383D559-F1
#
_cell.length_a   1.000
_cell.length_b   1.000
_cell.length_c   1.000
_cell.angle_alpha   90.00
_cell.angle_beta   90.00
_cell.angle_gamma   90.00
#
_symmetry.space_group_name_H-M   'P 1'
#
loop_
_entity.id
_entity.type
_entity.pdbx_description
1 polymer ?
#
loop_
_entity_poly.entity_id
_entity_poly.type
_entity_poly.pdbx_seq_one_letter_code
_entity_poly.pdbx_strand_id
1 'polypeptide(L)' 'MSGPENDKRDLRKQALDDRRCLSSHQVGTVGEAVAQHLLECSHWPSAHRIHTYVDALPGEIPTRDIIAA' A
#
# COMPACT_ATOMS: atom_id res chain seq x y z
N MET A 1 -28.38 10.68 -11.36
CA MET A 1 -27.19 11.39 -11.87
C MET A 1 -26.04 11.09 -10.93
N SER A 2 -25.00 10.41 -11.40
CA SER A 2 -23.81 10.06 -10.60
C SER A 2 -22.91 11.30 -10.54
N GLY A 3 -22.77 11.90 -9.36
CA GLY A 3 -21.78 12.95 -9.14
C GLY A 3 -20.40 12.36 -8.83
N PRO A 4 -19.33 13.17 -8.88
CA PRO A 4 -17.94 12.71 -8.66
C PRO A 4 -17.70 12.01 -7.32
N GLU A 5 -18.53 12.29 -6.30
CA GLU A 5 -18.47 11.59 -5.01
C GLU A 5 -18.95 10.13 -5.08
N ASN A 6 -19.95 9.84 -5.93
CA ASN A 6 -20.42 8.48 -6.15
C ASN A 6 -19.35 7.66 -6.87
N ASP A 7 -18.66 8.25 -7.84
CA ASP A 7 -17.57 7.58 -8.57
C ASP A 7 -16.41 7.23 -7.63
N LYS A 8 -16.03 8.14 -6.71
CA LYS A 8 -15.01 7.87 -5.69
C LYS A 8 -15.42 6.74 -4.75
N ARG A 9 -16.69 6.69 -4.35
CA ARG A 9 -17.21 5.62 -3.48
C ARG A 9 -17.17 4.27 -4.18
N ASP A 10 -17.59 4.22 -5.44
CA ASP A 10 -17.71 2.99 -6.19
C ASP A 10 -16.32 2.44 -6.57
N LEU A 11 -15.38 3.30 -6.96
CA LEU A 11 -13.96 2.94 -7.13
C LEU A 11 -13.32 2.45 -5.83
N ARG A 12 -13.62 3.10 -4.70
CA ARG A 12 -13.12 2.63 -3.39
C ARG A 12 -13.65 1.24 -3.07
N LYS A 13 -14.93 0.99 -3.32
CA LYS A 13 -15.52 -0.33 -3.10
C LYS A 13 -14.81 -1.38 -3.95
N GLN A 14 -14.66 -1.12 -5.25
CA GLN A 14 -13.96 -2.02 -6.16
C GLN A 14 -12.54 -2.33 -5.69
N ALA A 15 -11.75 -1.30 -5.35
CA ALA A 15 -10.38 -1.49 -4.87
C ALA A 15 -10.30 -2.31 -3.57
N LEU A 16 -11.25 -2.11 -2.64
CA LEU A 16 -11.31 -2.88 -1.39
C LEU A 16 -11.73 -4.33 -1.62
N ASP A 17 -12.63 -4.58 -2.57
CA ASP A 17 -13.05 -5.92 -2.94
C ASP A 17 -11.91 -6.67 -3.64
N ASP A 18 -11.20 -6.03 -4.57
CA ASP A 18 -10.01 -6.58 -5.25
C ASP A 18 -8.90 -6.89 -4.24
N ARG A 19 -8.65 -5.98 -3.29
CA ARG A 19 -7.66 -6.17 -2.22
C ARG A 19 -7.93 -7.43 -1.39
N ARG A 20 -9.20 -7.76 -1.13
CA ARG A 20 -9.59 -8.97 -0.35
C ARG A 20 -9.32 -10.27 -1.10
N CYS A 21 -9.24 -10.23 -2.42
CA CYS A 21 -8.97 -11.40 -3.26
C CYS A 21 -7.48 -11.74 -3.34
N LEU A 22 -6.59 -10.87 -2.85
CA LEU A 22 -5.16 -11.12 -2.84
C LEU A 22 -4.79 -12.16 -1.77
N SER A 23 -4.03 -13.17 -2.18
CA SER A 23 -3.43 -14.12 -1.24
C SER A 23 -2.28 -13.47 -0.46
N SER A 24 -1.99 -13.97 0.74
CA SER A 24 -0.87 -13.48 1.55
C SER A 24 0.47 -13.57 0.81
N HIS A 25 0.65 -14.58 -0.04
CA HIS A 25 1.85 -14.72 -0.87
C HIS A 25 1.96 -13.57 -1.88
N GLN A 26 0.88 -13.25 -2.61
CA GLN A 26 0.87 -12.12 -3.55
C GLN A 26 1.13 -10.79 -2.84
N VAL A 27 0.53 -10.59 -1.67
CA VAL A 27 0.74 -9.40 -0.85
C VAL A 27 2.20 -9.27 -0.42
N GLY A 28 2.83 -10.37 0.00
CA GLY A 28 4.26 -10.42 0.33
C GLY A 28 5.13 -10.06 -0.87
N THR A 29 4.95 -10.72 -2.02
CA THR A 29 5.73 -10.45 -3.24
C THR A 29 5.62 -9.00 -3.70
N VAL A 30 4.41 -8.43 -3.69
CA VAL A 30 4.20 -7.03 -4.06
C VAL A 30 4.83 -6.11 -3.00
N GLY A 31 4.71 -6.45 -1.72
CA GLY A 31 5.32 -5.71 -0.62
C GLY A 31 6.84 -5.60 -0.73
N GLU A 32 7.52 -6.71 -1.02
CA GLU A 32 8.97 -6.73 -1.25
C GLU A 32 9.36 -5.83 -2.43
N ALA A 33 8.62 -5.91 -3.54
CA ALA A 33 8.88 -5.06 -4.71
C ALA A 33 8.69 -3.57 -4.40
N VAL A 34 7.66 -3.21 -3.62
CA VAL A 34 7.44 -1.83 -3.17
C VAL A 34 8.57 -1.37 -2.24
N ALA A 35 8.98 -2.20 -1.28
CA ALA A 35 10.08 -1.89 -0.36
C ALA A 35 11.38 -1.63 -1.12
N GLN A 36 11.71 -2.49 -2.10
CA GLN A 36 12.88 -2.31 -2.96
C GLN A 36 12.82 -1.00 -3.75
N HIS A 37 11.65 -0.68 -4.32
CA HIS A 37 11.46 0.56 -5.06
C HIS A 37 11.63 1.82 -4.17
N LEU A 38 11.21 1.75 -2.90
CA LEU A 38 11.43 2.85 -1.95
C LEU A 38 12.91 3.09 -1.69
N LEU A 39 13.73 2.04 -1.61
CA LEU A 39 15.19 2.19 -1.45
C LEU A 39 15.86 2.85 -2.66
N GLU A 40 15.26 2.70 -3.84
CA GLU A 40 15.74 3.31 -5.09
C GLU A 40 15.25 4.76 -5.25
N CYS A 41 14.26 5.19 -4.46
CA CYS A 41 13.78 6.57 -4.49
C CYS A 41 14.86 7.51 -3.95
N SER A 42 15.30 8.48 -4.76
CA SER A 42 16.38 9.41 -4.43
C SER A 42 16.19 10.20 -3.13
N HIS A 43 14.94 10.43 -2.72
CA HIS A 43 14.59 11.12 -1.47
C HIS A 43 14.60 10.22 -0.24
N TRP A 44 14.53 8.89 -0.40
CA TRP A 44 14.45 7.96 0.71
C TRP A 44 15.71 8.00 1.60
N PRO A 45 16.95 7.93 1.06
CA PRO A 45 18.16 8.00 1.89
C PRO A 45 18.39 9.36 2.57
N SER A 46 17.77 10.42 2.06
CA SER A 46 17.91 11.79 2.61
C SER A 46 16.78 12.17 3.57
N ALA A 47 15.75 11.33 3.72
CA ALA A 47 14.63 11.61 4.59
C ALA A 47 15.02 11.43 6.07
N HIS A 48 15.08 12.53 6.82
CA HIS A 48 15.33 12.49 8.27
C HIS A 48 14.12 12.03 9.10
N ARG A 49 12.92 12.07 8.50
CA ARG A 49 11.67 11.63 9.14
C ARG A 49 10.70 11.19 8.06
N ILE A 50 10.14 10.01 8.23
CA ILE A 50 9.16 9.41 7.33
C ILE A 50 7.87 9.19 8.12
N HIS A 51 6.74 9.66 7.59
CA HIS A 51 5.42 9.33 8.13
C HIS A 51 4.85 8.18 7.31
N THR A 52 4.54 7.06 7.96
CA THR A 52 3.92 5.90 7.34
C THR A 52 2.86 5.31 8.26
N TYR A 53 1.98 4.50 7.68
CA TYR A 53 1.02 3.70 8.43
C TYR A 53 1.66 2.38 8.89
N VAL A 54 1.01 1.70 9.84
CA VAL A 54 1.30 0.30 10.18
C VAL A 54 0.19 -0.53 9.57
N ASP A 55 0.56 -1.49 8.73
CA ASP A 55 -0.38 -2.45 8.15
C ASP A 55 -1.20 -3.14 9.25
N ALA A 56 -2.51 -3.09 9.05
CA ALA A 56 -3.50 -3.57 10.01
C ALA A 56 -4.61 -4.38 9.34
N LEU A 57 -4.79 -4.26 8.03
CA LEU A 57 -5.83 -4.94 7.29
C LEU A 57 -5.25 -5.94 6.28
N PRO A 58 -5.92 -7.09 6.04
CA PRO A 58 -5.54 -8.01 4.98
C PRO A 58 -5.44 -7.32 3.62
N GLY A 59 -4.38 -7.63 2.89
CA GLY A 59 -4.09 -7.08 1.56
C GLY A 59 -3.44 -5.70 1.55
N GLU A 60 -3.15 -5.10 2.71
CA GLU A 60 -2.26 -3.94 2.78
C GLU A 60 -0.81 -4.34 2.53
N ILE A 61 -0.03 -3.42 1.98
CA ILE A 61 1.42 -3.61 1.84
C ILE A 61 2.02 -3.81 3.24
N PRO A 62 2.81 -4.88 3.46
CA PRO A 62 3.54 -5.08 4.71
C PRO A 62 4.55 -3.96 4.92
N THR A 63 4.20 -3.01 5.78
CA THR A 63 5.01 -1.83 6.10
C THR A 63 5.90 -2.04 7.32
N ARG A 64 5.58 -3.02 8.17
CA ARG A 64 6.38 -3.34 9.36
C ARG A 64 7.84 -3.61 9.04
N ASP A 65 8.11 -4.33 7.95
CA ASP A 65 9.47 -4.66 7.54
C ASP A 65 10.23 -3.42 7.02
N ILE A 66 9.50 -2.50 6.36
CA ILE A 66 10.05 -1.20 5.91
C ILE A 66 10.38 -0.29 7.11
N ILE A 67 9.58 -0.35 8.16
CA ILE A 67 9.80 0.44 9.39
C ILE A 67 10.99 -0.11 10.19
N ALA A 68 11.24 -1.42 10.13
CA ALA A 68 12.32 -2.07 10.87
C ALA A 68 13.71 -1.96 10.20
N ALA A 69 13.75 -1.63 8.91
CA ALA A 69 14.96 -1.46 8.10
C ALA A 69 15.64 -0.09 8.33
#